data_AF-A0A246Q8Q1-F1
#
_entry.id   AF-A0A246Q8Q1-F1
#
_cell.length_a   1.000
_cell.length_b   1.000
_cell.length_c   1.000
_cell.angle_alpha   90.00
_cell.angle_beta   90.00
_cell.angle_gamma   90.00
#
_symmetry.space_group_name_H-M   'P 1'
#
loop_
_entity.id
_entity.type
_entity.pdbx_description
1 polymer ?
#
loop_
_entity_poly.entity_id
_entity_poly.type
_entity_poly.pdbx_seq_one_letter_code
_entity_poly.pdbx_strand_id
1 'polypeptide(L)' 'MKGLLARGLLSRDLPRRSDFPADAEFHIKEFDIPLVFIPGQGWFNWFGTPRPYDVSGLKLGNNWPATSFEEWVALVSDSR' A
#
# COMPACT_ATOMS: atom_id res chain seq x y z
N MET A 1 3.64 19.10 -10.68
CA MET A 1 3.64 17.78 -10.03
C MET A 1 3.27 17.95 -8.57
N LYS A 2 1.97 17.84 -8.23
CA LYS A 2 1.47 17.97 -6.86
C LYS A 2 0.63 16.73 -6.53
N GLY A 3 1.04 15.98 -5.51
CA GLY A 3 0.10 15.55 -4.48
C GLY A 3 -0.58 14.18 -4.58
N LEU A 4 -0.07 13.20 -5.34
CA LEU A 4 -0.66 11.84 -5.33
C LEU A 4 -0.65 11.22 -3.92
N LEU A 5 0.38 11.53 -3.12
CA LEU A 5 0.49 11.09 -1.74
C LEU A 5 -0.27 11.99 -0.74
N ALA A 6 -0.56 13.25 -1.08
CA ALA A 6 -1.00 14.23 -0.07
C ALA A 6 -2.47 14.10 0.35
N ARG A 7 -3.35 13.52 -0.47
CA ARG A 7 -4.79 13.41 -0.13
C ARG A 7 -5.13 12.18 0.70
N GLY A 8 -4.40 11.06 0.54
CA GLY A 8 -4.62 9.83 1.31
C GLY A 8 -3.84 9.75 2.62
N LEU A 9 -2.67 10.40 2.70
CA LEU A 9 -1.81 10.32 3.90
C LEU A 9 -2.31 11.12 5.11
N LEU A 10 -3.28 12.03 4.93
CA LEU A 10 -3.73 12.97 5.96
C LEU A 10 -5.18 12.76 6.41
N SER A 11 -5.89 11.76 5.87
CA SER A 11 -7.31 11.52 6.17
C SER A 11 -7.50 10.29 7.05
N ARG A 12 -8.43 10.38 8.02
CA ARG A 12 -8.96 9.23 8.79
C ARG A 12 -9.77 8.27 7.91
N ASP A 13 -9.93 8.54 6.63
CA ASP A 13 -10.71 7.71 5.70
C ASP A 13 -9.84 6.65 5.04
N LEU A 14 -10.41 5.48 4.78
CA LEU A 14 -9.72 4.41 4.05
C LEU A 14 -9.34 4.87 2.63
N PRO A 15 -8.18 4.45 2.10
CA PRO A 15 -7.77 4.84 0.76
C PRO A 15 -8.72 4.26 -0.29
N ARG A 16 -8.95 4.99 -1.37
CA ARG A 16 -9.78 4.57 -2.51
C ARG A 16 -8.89 4.20 -3.68
N ARG A 17 -9.37 3.33 -4.57
CA ARG A 17 -8.58 2.91 -5.75
C ARG A 17 -8.14 4.09 -6.61
N SER A 18 -8.96 5.14 -6.69
CA SER A 18 -8.70 6.39 -7.44
C SER A 18 -7.61 7.27 -6.84
N ASP A 19 -7.16 6.99 -5.61
CA ASP A 19 -6.06 7.72 -4.98
C ASP A 19 -4.68 7.20 -5.47
N PHE A 20 -4.66 6.09 -6.21
CA PHE A 20 -3.48 5.46 -6.79
C PHE A 20 -3.51 5.47 -8.32
N PRO A 21 -2.36 5.46 -9.00
CA PRO A 21 -2.31 5.34 -10.45
C PRO A 21 -2.84 3.97 -10.91
N ALA A 22 -3.22 3.88 -12.19
CA ALA A 22 -3.83 2.67 -12.74
C ALA A 22 -2.89 1.45 -12.71
N ASP A 23 -1.58 1.68 -12.72
CA ASP A 23 -0.50 0.71 -12.71
C ASP A 23 0.14 0.49 -11.32
N ALA A 24 -0.49 0.98 -10.24
CA ALA A 24 -0.07 0.61 -8.89
C ALA A 24 -0.33 -0.87 -8.61
N GLU A 25 0.61 -1.50 -7.92
CA GLU A 25 0.53 -2.91 -7.51
C GLU A 25 0.31 -2.99 -6.00
N PHE A 26 -0.66 -3.79 -5.56
CA PHE A 26 -1.01 -3.97 -4.16
C PHE A 26 -0.55 -5.35 -3.71
N HIS A 27 0.22 -5.41 -2.63
CA HIS A 27 0.81 -6.63 -2.11
C HIS A 27 0.50 -6.78 -0.63
N ILE A 28 0.53 -8.02 -0.17
CA ILE A 28 0.48 -8.41 1.23
C ILE A 28 1.82 -9.04 1.55
N LYS A 29 2.50 -8.50 2.57
CA LYS A 29 3.72 -9.10 3.12
C LYS A 29 3.38 -9.83 4.41
N GLU A 30 4.04 -10.98 4.59
CA GLU A 30 3.90 -11.94 5.67
C GLU A 30 2.50 -12.49 5.78
N PHE A 31 1.55 -11.74 6.33
CA PHE A 31 0.13 -12.12 6.40
C PHE A 31 -0.78 -10.90 6.42
N ASP A 32 -0.30 -9.77 6.95
CA ASP A 32 -1.12 -8.63 7.34
C ASP A 32 -0.49 -7.27 7.05
N ILE A 33 0.67 -7.23 6.36
CA ILE A 33 1.34 -5.97 6.05
C ILE A 33 0.90 -5.50 4.66
N PRO A 34 0.00 -4.51 4.55
CA PRO A 34 -0.41 -3.94 3.27
C PRO A 34 0.73 -3.11 2.67
N LEU A 35 1.23 -3.55 1.52
CA LEU A 35 2.23 -2.83 0.74
C LEU A 35 1.64 -2.35 -0.58
N VAL A 36 2.08 -1.20 -1.06
CA VAL A 36 1.78 -0.73 -2.43
C VAL A 36 3.06 -0.33 -3.13
N PHE A 37 3.22 -0.78 -4.37
CA PHE A 37 4.22 -0.27 -5.29
C PHE A 37 3.59 0.77 -6.20
N ILE A 38 4.19 1.96 -6.23
CA ILE A 38 3.76 3.06 -7.10
C ILE A 38 4.87 3.31 -8.12
N PRO A 39 4.62 3.12 -9.43
CA PRO A 39 5.62 3.38 -10.46
C PRO A 39 6.21 4.78 -10.38
N GLY A 40 7.55 4.86 -10.43
CA GLY A 40 8.30 6.09 -10.27
C GLY A 40 8.40 6.64 -8.83
N GLN A 41 7.75 6.03 -7.83
CA GLN A 41 7.85 6.42 -6.42
C GLN A 41 8.39 5.31 -5.51
N GLY A 42 8.17 4.04 -5.87
CA GLY A 42 8.66 2.89 -5.12
C GLY A 42 7.62 2.26 -4.19
N TRP A 43 8.10 1.53 -3.19
CA TRP A 43 7.26 0.77 -2.26
C TRP A 43 6.88 1.59 -1.04
N PHE A 44 5.65 1.40 -0.57
CA PHE A 44 5.14 2.00 0.66
C PHE A 44 4.48 0.93 1.53
N ASN A 45 4.75 1.00 2.84
CA ASN A 45 4.07 0.21 3.86
C ASN A 45 2.93 1.04 4.42
N TRP A 46 1.72 0.47 4.38
CA TRP A 46 0.47 1.08 4.84
C TRP A 46 -0.06 0.48 6.15
N PHE A 47 0.74 -0.34 6.84
CA PHE A 47 0.45 -0.79 8.20
C PHE A 47 0.60 0.40 9.16
N GLY A 48 -0.53 0.87 9.69
CA GLY A 48 -0.63 2.10 10.48
C GLY A 48 -0.42 3.35 9.63
N THR A 49 0.54 4.20 10.02
CA THR A 49 0.87 5.40 9.24
C THR A 49 1.69 5.05 8.00
N PRO A 50 1.26 5.44 6.78
CA PRO A 50 1.97 5.01 5.60
C PRO A 50 3.35 5.66 5.48
N ARG A 51 4.32 4.86 5.05
CA ARG A 51 5.74 5.24 4.98
C ARG A 51 6.46 4.54 3.84
N PRO A 52 7.53 5.11 3.28
CA PRO A 52 8.39 4.41 2.33
C PRO A 52 8.85 3.06 2.90
N TYR A 53 8.91 2.06 2.04
CA TYR A 53 9.31 0.70 2.40
C TYR A 53 10.57 0.30 1.62
N ASP A 54 11.54 -0.27 2.34
CA ASP A 54 12.74 -0.82 1.71
C ASP A 54 12.42 -2.19 1.10
N VAL A 55 12.59 -2.28 -0.22
CA VAL A 55 12.35 -3.49 -1.01
C VAL A 55 13.24 -4.67 -0.59
N SER A 56 14.37 -4.43 0.09
CA SER A 56 15.23 -5.51 0.62
C SER A 56 14.49 -6.44 1.60
N GLY A 57 13.38 -5.97 2.18
CA GLY A 57 12.48 -6.76 3.03
C GLY A 57 11.55 -7.73 2.28
N LEU A 58 11.42 -7.61 0.96
CA LEU A 58 10.65 -8.52 0.10
C LEU A 58 11.50 -9.73 -0.29
N LYS A 59 11.32 -10.82 0.44
CA LYS A 59 12.00 -12.10 0.21
C LYS A 59 11.08 -13.03 -0.57
N LEU A 60 11.68 -14.00 -1.27
CA LEU A 60 10.90 -15.03 -1.94
C LEU A 60 9.99 -15.74 -0.92
N GLY A 61 8.68 -15.76 -1.21
CA GLY A 61 7.69 -16.44 -0.39
C GLY A 61 7.20 -15.69 0.85
N ASN A 62 7.66 -14.46 1.11
CA ASN A 62 7.16 -13.66 2.24
C ASN A 62 6.18 -12.56 1.82
N ASN A 63 5.84 -12.46 0.54
CA ASN A 63 4.87 -11.50 0.04
C ASN A 63 4.22 -12.03 -1.24
N TRP A 64 3.04 -11.50 -1.54
CA TRP A 64 2.27 -11.84 -2.74
C TRP A 64 1.37 -10.67 -3.14
N PRO A 65 0.96 -10.58 -4.41
CA PRO A 65 -0.06 -9.63 -4.83
C PRO A 65 -1.35 -9.89 -4.05
N ALA A 66 -2.00 -8.82 -3.58
CA ALA A 66 -3.36 -8.92 -3.08
C ALA A 66 -4.27 -9.39 -4.24
N THR A 67 -5.23 -10.25 -3.92
CA THR A 67 -6.23 -10.77 -4.87
C THR A 67 -7.18 -9.67 -5.35
N SER A 68 -7.34 -8.60 -4.55
CA SER A 68 -8.16 -7.45 -4.86
C SER A 68 -7.70 -6.20 -4.10
N PHE A 69 -8.14 -5.01 -4.55
CA PHE A 69 -7.92 -3.77 -3.81
C PHE A 69 -8.65 -3.80 -2.46
N GLU A 70 -9.83 -4.41 -2.43
CA GLU A 70 -10.68 -4.53 -1.24
C GLU A 70 -10.02 -5.38 -0.14
N GLU A 71 -9.36 -6.48 -0.50
CA GLU A 71 -8.56 -7.28 0.44
C GLU A 71 -7.44 -6.43 1.07
N TRP A 72 -6.72 -5.68 0.24
CA TRP A 72 -5.64 -4.82 0.71
C TRP A 72 -6.16 -3.70 1.63
N VAL A 73 -7.29 -3.06 1.27
CA VAL A 73 -7.91 -2.02 2.09
C VAL A 73 -8.42 -2.56 3.43
N ALA A 74 -8.91 -3.81 3.47
CA ALA A 74 -9.30 -4.45 4.73
C ALA A 74 -8.12 -4.50 5.71
N LEU A 75 -6.93 -4.91 5.25
CA LEU A 75 -5.72 -4.89 6.08
C LEU A 75 -5.29 -3.48 6.50
N VAL A 76 -5.42 -2.49 5.61
CA VAL A 76 -5.18 -1.09 5.99
C VAL A 76 -6.14 -0.66 7.09
N SER A 77 -7.41 -1.06 7.02
CA SER A 77 -8.41 -0.77 8.04
C SER A 77 -8.06 -1.40 9.39
N ASP A 78 -7.63 -2.67 9.38
CA ASP A 78 -7.31 -3.42 10.58
C ASP A 78 -6.02 -2.95 11.26
N SER A 79 -5.13 -2.29 10.50
CA SER A 79 -3.84 -1.79 11.00
C SER A 79 -3.86 -0.38 11.60
N ARG A 80 -5.04 0.25 11.69
CA ARG A 80 -5.21 1.66 12.14
C ARG A 80 -5.24 1.85 13.65
#